data_AF-A0A3C1DBH7-F1
#
_entry.id   AF-A0A3C1DBH7-F1
#
_cell.length_a   1.000
_cell.length_b   1.000
_cell.length_c   1.000
_cell.angle_alpha   90.00
_cell.angle_beta   90.00
_cell.angle_gamma   90.00
#
_symmetry.space_group_name_H-M   'P 1'
#
loop_
_entity.id
_entity.type
_entity.pdbx_description
1 polymer ?
#
loop_
_entity_poly.entity_id
_entity_poly.type
_entity_poly.pdbx_seq_one_letter_code
_entity_poly.pdbx_strand_id
1 'polypeptide(L)'
;MNQFNLTLDLDKSVSRTPPTVRLRQGDQDGTVIAATIYDHGAALSGTVTACAIVMKLPDGTHYYRKGATWADGVATVTVDERQAASVVGRTMLAYFTVTVGTAQYSTGAFVVVVEPDAVGDAELPEDYDTAIQEAIDRCNAAAAQIEGR
;
A
#
# COMPACT_ATOMS: atom_id res chain seq x y z
N MET A 1 13.14 11.83 0.75
CA MET A 1 12.14 10.83 1.18
C MET A 1 11.11 11.48 2.09
N ASN A 2 9.86 11.58 1.63
CA ASN A 2 8.74 12.11 2.39
C ASN A 2 8.11 11.00 3.26
N GLN A 3 7.56 11.34 4.43
CA GLN A 3 6.88 10.38 5.29
C GLN A 3 5.51 10.90 5.76
N PHE A 4 4.49 10.05 5.66
CA PHE A 4 3.14 10.29 6.18
C PHE A 4 2.83 9.27 7.28
N ASN A 5 2.40 9.79 8.44
CA ASN A 5 1.95 8.98 9.55
C ASN A 5 0.42 8.99 9.60
N LEU A 6 -0.19 7.81 9.64
CA LEU A 6 -1.63 7.60 9.66
C LEU A 6 -2.03 6.86 10.92
N THR A 7 -3.22 7.16 11.42
CA THR A 7 -3.91 6.36 12.43
C THR A 7 -5.16 5.79 11.78
N LEU A 8 -5.23 4.47 11.72
CA LEU A 8 -6.31 3.73 11.07
C LEU A 8 -6.87 2.69 12.05
N ASP A 9 -8.11 2.28 11.80
CA ASP A 9 -8.79 1.27 12.60
C ASP A 9 -9.43 0.24 11.67
N LEU A 10 -9.45 -1.01 12.11
CA LEU A 10 -10.20 -2.10 11.47
C LEU A 10 -11.71 -1.92 11.66
N ASP A 11 -12.11 -1.30 12.76
CA ASP A 11 -13.45 -0.76 12.93
C ASP A 11 -13.60 0.52 12.10
N LYS A 12 -14.31 0.39 10.98
CA LYS A 12 -14.49 1.45 9.99
C LYS A 12 -15.44 2.55 10.48
N SER A 13 -16.07 2.37 11.64
CA SER A 13 -17.08 3.28 12.18
C SER A 13 -16.50 4.54 12.81
N VAL A 14 -15.22 4.52 13.22
CA VAL A 14 -14.63 5.59 14.04
C VAL A 14 -14.08 6.78 13.23
N SER A 15 -13.82 6.61 11.94
CA SER A 15 -13.23 7.65 11.10
C SER A 15 -14.28 8.42 10.32
N ARG A 16 -14.72 9.58 10.85
CA ARG A 16 -15.66 10.49 10.15
C ARG A 16 -15.01 11.26 9.00
N THR A 17 -13.70 11.48 9.06
CA THR A 17 -12.93 12.16 8.01
C THR A 17 -11.70 11.33 7.68
N PRO A 18 -11.62 10.72 6.49
CA PRO A 18 -10.48 9.90 6.11
C PRO A 18 -9.20 10.76 6.06
N PRO A 19 -8.07 10.27 6.60
CA PRO A 19 -6.82 10.99 6.51
C PRO A 19 -6.37 11.10 5.05
N THR A 20 -5.51 12.07 4.74
CA THR A 20 -5.04 12.34 3.37
C THR A 20 -3.54 12.19 3.28
N VAL A 21 -3.09 11.39 2.32
CA VAL A 21 -1.69 11.26 1.87
C VAL A 21 -1.54 12.03 0.57
N ARG A 22 -0.44 12.77 0.44
CA ARG A 22 -0.08 13.46 -0.81
C ARG A 22 1.13 12.78 -1.40
N LEU A 23 0.97 12.24 -2.59
CA LEU A 23 2.05 11.75 -3.42
C LEU A 23 2.34 12.78 -4.50
N ARG A 24 3.58 12.82 -4.97
CA ARG A 24 3.99 13.70 -6.04
C ARG A 24 4.69 12.90 -7.12
N GLN A 25 4.34 13.14 -8.37
CA GLN A 25 5.15 12.62 -9.47
C GLN A 25 6.57 13.17 -9.39
N GLY A 26 7.56 12.37 -9.77
CA GLY A 26 8.97 12.78 -9.79
C GLY A 26 9.72 12.64 -8.45
N ASP A 27 9.07 12.27 -7.34
CA ASP A 27 9.74 11.93 -6.09
C ASP A 27 10.45 10.56 -6.24
N GLN A 28 11.67 10.56 -6.79
CA GLN A 28 12.41 9.33 -7.14
C GLN A 28 12.79 8.46 -5.93
N ASP A 29 12.85 9.05 -4.73
CA ASP A 29 13.30 8.37 -3.51
C ASP A 29 12.19 7.58 -2.80
N GLY A 30 10.94 7.63 -3.26
CA GLY A 30 9.84 7.05 -2.51
C GLY A 30 9.21 8.00 -1.49
N THR A 31 7.95 7.71 -1.18
CA THR A 31 7.20 8.23 -0.04
C THR A 31 6.92 7.10 0.91
N VAL A 32 7.28 7.29 2.17
CA VAL A 32 6.98 6.36 3.25
C VAL A 32 5.58 6.66 3.78
N ILE A 33 4.75 5.62 3.86
CA ILE A 33 3.46 5.65 4.54
C ILE A 33 3.58 4.70 5.73
N ALA A 34 3.46 5.26 6.94
CA ALA A 34 3.46 4.52 8.19
C ALA A 34 2.08 4.64 8.85
N ALA A 35 1.36 3.54 8.98
CA ALA A 35 0.01 3.50 9.53
C ALA A 35 -0.01 2.71 10.84
N THR A 36 -0.31 3.37 11.96
CA THR A 36 -0.67 2.69 13.21
C THR A 36 -2.08 2.13 13.06
N ILE A 37 -2.24 0.82 13.25
CA ILE A 37 -3.52 0.12 13.04
C ILE A 37 -4.08 -0.37 14.37
N TYR A 38 -5.31 0.06 14.66
CA TYR A 38 -6.10 -0.33 15.82
C TYR A 38 -7.24 -1.29 15.42
N ASP A 39 -7.81 -1.97 16.41
CA ASP A 39 -9.03 -2.77 16.30
C ASP A 39 -10.03 -2.31 17.37
N HIS A 40 -11.11 -1.65 16.93
CA HIS A 40 -12.12 -1.04 17.81
C HIS A 40 -11.49 -0.10 18.86
N GLY A 41 -10.53 0.72 18.43
CA GLY A 41 -9.80 1.68 19.26
C GLY A 41 -8.72 1.08 20.18
N ALA A 42 -8.55 -0.24 20.20
CA ALA A 42 -7.51 -0.92 20.96
C ALA A 42 -6.34 -1.35 20.07
N ALA A 43 -5.15 -1.54 20.65
CA ALA A 43 -4.00 -2.03 19.90
C ALA A 43 -4.33 -3.39 19.26
N LEU A 44 -3.98 -3.56 17.98
CA LEU A 44 -4.25 -4.80 17.27
C LEU A 44 -3.58 -5.97 17.98
N SER A 45 -4.39 -6.95 18.37
CA SER A 45 -3.92 -8.16 19.06
C SER A 45 -3.67 -9.30 18.08
N GLY A 46 -2.77 -10.21 18.47
CA GLY A 46 -2.39 -11.38 17.66
C GLY A 46 -1.18 -11.14 16.76
N THR A 47 -0.73 -12.23 16.12
CA THR A 47 0.44 -12.20 15.24
C THR A 47 -0.01 -11.85 13.82
N VAL A 48 0.45 -10.69 13.33
CA VAL A 48 0.28 -10.31 11.93
C VAL A 48 1.29 -11.06 11.09
N THR A 49 0.80 -11.80 10.10
CA THR A 49 1.62 -12.63 9.20
C THR A 49 1.84 -12.00 7.83
N ALA A 50 0.96 -11.08 7.43
CA ALA A 50 1.09 -10.31 6.20
C ALA A 50 0.42 -8.93 6.36
N CYS A 51 0.99 -7.93 5.72
CA CYS A 51 0.40 -6.60 5.60
C CYS A 51 0.66 -6.06 4.20
N ALA A 52 -0.29 -5.32 3.64
CA ALA A 52 -0.13 -4.67 2.35
C ALA A 52 -0.97 -3.40 2.27
N ILE A 53 -0.46 -2.38 1.58
CA ILE A 53 -1.27 -1.26 1.09
C ILE A 53 -2.00 -1.70 -0.18
N VAL A 54 -3.26 -1.29 -0.31
CA VAL A 54 -4.07 -1.47 -1.51
C VAL A 54 -4.72 -0.14 -1.85
N MET A 55 -4.59 0.30 -3.09
CA MET A 55 -5.30 1.49 -3.56
C MET A 55 -5.75 1.39 -5.00
N LYS A 56 -6.91 1.99 -5.31
CA LYS A 56 -7.30 2.27 -6.69
C LYS A 56 -6.58 3.51 -7.19
N LEU A 57 -5.94 3.44 -8.36
CA LEU A 57 -5.33 4.63 -8.96
C LEU A 57 -6.40 5.67 -9.32
N PRO A 58 -6.05 6.97 -9.39
CA PRO A 58 -7.00 8.04 -9.72
C PRO A 58 -7.81 7.88 -11.02
N ASP A 59 -7.37 7.04 -11.97
CA ASP A 59 -8.13 6.71 -13.18
C ASP A 59 -9.37 5.83 -12.93
N GLY A 60 -9.52 5.29 -11.72
CA GLY A 60 -10.62 4.40 -11.34
C GLY A 60 -10.58 3.03 -12.02
N THR A 61 -9.55 2.70 -12.79
CA THR A 61 -9.44 1.47 -13.58
C THR A 61 -8.33 0.57 -13.06
N HIS A 62 -7.16 1.12 -12.74
CA HIS A 62 -6.01 0.33 -12.29
C HIS A 62 -5.90 0.31 -10.77
N TYR A 63 -5.18 -0.67 -10.23
CA TYR A 63 -4.88 -0.75 -8.80
C TYR A 63 -3.39 -0.89 -8.51
N TYR A 64 -3.02 -0.50 -7.30
CA TYR A 64 -1.70 -0.64 -6.74
C TYR A 64 -1.79 -1.43 -5.44
N ARG A 65 -1.01 -2.50 -5.33
CA ARG A 65 -0.85 -3.32 -4.15
C ARG A 65 0.63 -3.57 -3.89
N LYS A 66 1.06 -3.24 -2.67
CA LYS A 66 2.43 -3.48 -2.22
C LYS A 66 2.47 -4.02 -0.80
N GLY A 67 3.33 -5.00 -0.57
CA GLY A 67 3.63 -5.52 0.77
C GLY A 67 4.16 -4.42 1.69
N ALA A 68 3.69 -4.40 2.94
CA ALA A 68 4.14 -3.48 3.98
C ALA A 68 4.86 -4.27 5.08
N THR A 69 5.89 -3.66 5.66
CA THR A 69 6.53 -4.20 6.86
C THR A 69 5.63 -3.94 8.06
N TRP A 70 5.54 -4.92 8.96
CA TRP A 70 4.76 -4.80 10.19
C TRP A 70 5.68 -4.87 11.39
N ALA A 71 5.67 -3.83 12.23
CA ALA A 71 6.41 -3.78 13.48
C ALA A 71 5.65 -2.93 14.50
N ASP A 72 5.55 -3.41 15.74
CA ASP A 72 5.00 -2.67 16.89
C ASP A 72 3.64 -1.99 16.64
N GLY A 73 2.74 -2.65 15.89
CA GLY A 73 1.41 -2.11 15.58
C GLY A 73 1.38 -1.14 14.39
N VAL A 74 2.49 -0.97 13.68
CA VAL A 74 2.66 -0.04 12.58
C VAL A 74 2.96 -0.79 11.28
N ALA A 75 2.11 -0.56 10.28
CA ALA A 75 2.35 -0.96 8.91
C ALA A 75 3.16 0.12 8.19
N THR A 76 4.36 -0.20 7.69
CA THR A 76 5.22 0.75 6.98
C THR A 76 5.45 0.29 5.54
N VAL A 77 5.25 1.19 4.59
CA VAL A 77 5.52 0.92 3.17
C VAL A 77 6.15 2.14 2.52
N THR A 78 7.23 1.94 1.78
CA THR A 78 7.73 2.94 0.84
C THR A 78 7.04 2.72 -0.49
N VAL A 79 6.16 3.63 -0.90
CA VAL A 79 5.53 3.56 -2.23
C VAL A 79 6.52 4.01 -3.28
N ASP A 80 6.45 3.37 -4.46
CA ASP A 80 7.20 3.81 -5.64
C ASP A 80 6.29 4.74 -6.43
N GLU A 81 6.61 6.03 -6.50
CA GLU A 81 5.81 7.06 -7.14
C GLU A 81 5.65 6.83 -8.64
N ARG A 82 6.57 6.10 -9.29
CA ARG A 82 6.40 5.74 -10.69
C ARG A 82 5.18 4.85 -10.91
N GLN A 83 4.85 4.03 -9.92
CA GLN A 83 3.71 3.13 -9.94
C GLN A 83 2.49 3.76 -9.24
N ALA A 84 2.69 4.13 -7.97
CA ALA A 84 1.66 4.64 -7.06
C ALA A 84 1.14 6.04 -7.43
N ALA A 85 1.97 6.85 -8.08
CA ALA A 85 1.64 8.19 -8.56
C ALA A 85 1.66 8.30 -10.11
N SER A 86 1.57 7.17 -10.82
CA SER A 86 1.49 7.15 -12.30
C SER A 86 0.32 7.99 -12.85
N VAL A 87 -0.82 8.03 -12.15
CA VAL A 87 -1.98 8.86 -12.52
C VAL A 87 -2.16 10.03 -11.57
N VAL A 88 -2.17 11.24 -12.12
CA VAL A 88 -2.50 12.47 -11.38
C VAL A 88 -3.99 12.49 -11.02
N GLY A 89 -4.30 12.90 -9.80
CA GLY A 89 -5.69 13.06 -9.35
C GLY A 89 -5.89 12.61 -7.91
N ARG A 90 -7.14 12.34 -7.56
CA ARG A 90 -7.53 11.99 -6.19
C ARG A 90 -8.26 10.65 -6.17
N THR A 91 -7.86 9.77 -5.27
CA THR A 91 -8.56 8.52 -4.95
C THR A 91 -8.95 8.50 -3.48
N MET A 92 -10.10 7.89 -3.18
CA MET A 92 -10.60 7.70 -1.81
C MET A 92 -10.63 6.21 -1.42
N LEU A 93 -10.04 5.35 -2.25
CA LEU A 93 -10.08 3.89 -2.12
C LEU A 93 -8.69 3.34 -1.82
N ALA A 94 -7.97 3.96 -0.88
CA ALA A 94 -6.71 3.44 -0.36
C ALA A 94 -6.91 2.90 1.06
N TYR A 95 -6.38 1.74 1.38
CA TYR A 95 -6.48 1.12 2.70
C TYR A 95 -5.33 0.13 2.92
N PHE A 96 -5.14 -0.31 4.17
CA PHE A 96 -4.25 -1.42 4.47
C PHE A 96 -5.06 -2.70 4.65
N THR A 97 -4.51 -3.80 4.13
CA THR A 97 -4.91 -5.16 4.52
C THR A 97 -3.92 -5.73 5.52
N VAL A 98 -4.43 -6.40 6.54
CA VAL A 98 -3.61 -7.11 7.54
C VAL A 98 -4.17 -8.51 7.74
N THR A 99 -3.29 -9.49 7.75
CA THR A 99 -3.63 -10.89 8.02
C THR A 99 -3.20 -11.23 9.44
N VAL A 100 -4.17 -11.57 10.30
CA VAL A 100 -3.94 -12.01 11.69
C VAL A 100 -4.33 -13.49 11.77
N GLY A 101 -3.33 -14.35 12.02
CA GLY A 101 -3.53 -15.79 11.89
C GLY A 101 -3.94 -16.18 10.47
N THR A 102 -5.18 -16.66 10.29
CA THR A 102 -5.75 -17.03 8.98
C THR A 102 -6.79 -16.03 8.45
N ALA A 103 -7.15 -15.02 9.24
CA ALA A 103 -8.17 -14.05 8.86
C ALA A 103 -7.52 -12.79 8.27
N GLN A 104 -8.09 -12.29 7.18
CA GLN A 104 -7.65 -11.04 6.55
C GLN A 104 -8.67 -9.93 6.84
N TYR A 105 -8.16 -8.81 7.32
CA TYR A 105 -8.93 -7.62 7.64
C TYR A 105 -8.50 -6.45 6.76
N SER A 106 -9.35 -5.42 6.70
CA SER A 106 -9.07 -4.16 6.02
C SER A 106 -9.34 -2.99 6.95
N THR A 107 -8.47 -1.98 6.92
CA THR A 107 -8.70 -0.73 7.64
C THR A 107 -9.84 0.08 7.03
N GLY A 108 -10.24 1.16 7.72
CA GLY A 108 -10.90 2.30 7.09
C GLY A 108 -10.08 2.84 5.90
N ALA A 109 -10.80 3.37 4.90
CA ALA A 109 -10.17 3.97 3.73
C ALA A 109 -9.56 5.34 4.08
N PHE A 110 -8.47 5.68 3.39
CA PHE A 110 -7.85 7.00 3.40
C PHE A 110 -7.78 7.55 1.98
N VAL A 111 -7.56 8.86 1.90
CA VAL A 111 -7.47 9.59 0.64
C VAL A 111 -6.01 9.61 0.19
N VAL A 112 -5.79 9.37 -1.09
CA VAL A 112 -4.52 9.67 -1.75
C VAL A 112 -4.75 10.76 -2.79
N VAL A 113 -3.96 11.82 -2.73
CA VAL A 113 -3.91 12.88 -3.73
C VAL A 113 -2.56 12.78 -4.42
N VAL A 114 -2.57 12.57 -5.72
CA VAL A 114 -1.38 12.56 -6.58
C VAL A 114 -1.27 13.92 -7.26
N GLU A 115 -0.19 14.62 -6.95
CA GLU A 115 0.14 15.93 -7.51
C GLU A 115 1.10 15.77 -8.70
N PRO A 116 0.89 16.52 -9.80
CA PRO A 116 1.73 16.43 -10.99
C PRO A 116 3.14 16.98 -10.72
N ASP A 117 4.12 16.45 -11.45
CA ASP A 117 5.44 17.07 -11.53
C ASP A 117 5.46 18.17 -12.59
N ALA A 118 6.34 19.15 -12.43
CA ALA A 118 6.55 20.21 -13.40
C ALA A 118 7.22 19.73 -14.70
N VAL A 119 7.90 18.58 -14.66
CA VAL A 119 8.81 18.13 -15.74
C VAL A 119 8.25 16.98 -16.59
N GLY A 120 7.11 16.39 -16.20
CA GLY A 120 6.21 15.69 -17.14
C GLY A 120 6.55 14.26 -17.56
N ASP A 121 7.38 13.52 -16.82
CA ASP A 121 7.66 12.10 -17.10
C ASP A 121 6.70 11.18 -16.33
N ALA A 122 5.44 11.11 -16.74
CA ALA A 122 4.48 10.17 -16.18
C ALA A 122 4.60 8.79 -16.87
N GLU A 123 4.76 7.74 -16.08
CA GLU A 123 4.71 6.36 -16.58
C GLU A 123 3.26 5.96 -16.91
N LEU A 124 3.08 5.08 -17.89
CA LEU A 124 1.73 4.60 -18.26
C LEU A 124 1.15 3.77 -17.10
N PRO A 125 -0.09 4.05 -16.65
CA PRO A 125 -0.68 3.31 -15.56
C PRO A 125 -1.04 1.88 -15.98
N GLU A 126 -0.78 0.95 -15.08
CA GLU A 126 -1.16 -0.46 -15.18
C GLU A 126 -1.50 -1.00 -13.77
N ASP A 127 -1.91 -2.27 -13.70
CA ASP A 127 -2.13 -2.94 -12.43
C ASP A 127 -0.79 -3.36 -11.83
N TYR A 128 -0.46 -2.78 -10.67
CA TYR A 128 0.76 -3.11 -9.94
C TYR A 128 0.41 -3.98 -8.73
N ASP A 129 0.79 -5.26 -8.75
CA ASP A 129 0.60 -6.17 -7.61
C ASP A 129 1.91 -6.90 -7.27
N THR A 130 2.57 -6.47 -6.18
CA THR A 130 3.82 -7.11 -5.76
C THR A 130 3.62 -8.54 -5.29
N ALA A 131 2.44 -8.94 -4.82
CA ALA A 131 2.20 -10.31 -4.37
C ALA A 131 2.19 -11.29 -5.55
N ILE A 132 1.72 -10.85 -6.73
CA ILE A 132 1.81 -11.64 -7.97
C ILE A 132 3.27 -11.75 -8.42
N GLN A 133 4.00 -10.63 -8.40
CA GLN A 133 5.42 -10.64 -8.78
C GLN A 133 6.24 -11.57 -7.88
N GLU A 134 6.05 -11.49 -6.56
CA GLU A 134 6.70 -12.39 -5.60
C GLU A 134 6.34 -13.86 -5.83
N ALA A 135 5.10 -14.15 -6.26
CA ALA A 135 4.71 -15.52 -6.59
C ALA A 135 5.44 -16.04 -7.84
N ILE A 136 5.56 -15.21 -8.87
CA ILE A 136 6.32 -15.52 -10.09
C ILE A 136 7.80 -15.77 -9.75
N ASP A 137 8.40 -14.89 -8.95
CA ASP A 137 9.81 -14.99 -8.56
C ASP A 137 10.08 -16.28 -7.78
N ARG A 138 9.18 -16.67 -6.86
CA ARG A 138 9.27 -17.95 -6.15
C ARG A 138 9.15 -19.16 -7.09
N CYS A 139 8.24 -19.11 -8.05
CA CYS A 139 8.09 -20.17 -9.05
C CYS A 139 9.35 -20.32 -9.91
N ASN A 140 9.92 -19.20 -10.38
CA ASN A 140 11.16 -19.21 -11.18
C ASN A 140 12.34 -19.74 -10.37
N ALA A 141 12.47 -19.34 -9.09
CA ALA A 141 13.51 -19.85 -8.21
C ALA A 141 13.37 -21.37 -7.96
N ALA A 142 12.16 -21.87 -7.77
CA ALA A 142 11.90 -23.30 -7.61
C ALA A 142 12.22 -24.09 -8.89
N ALA A 143 11.88 -23.56 -10.07
CA ALA A 143 12.21 -24.17 -11.35
C ALA A 143 13.73 -24.31 -11.55
N ALA A 144 14.49 -23.25 -11.28
CA ALA A 144 15.95 -23.28 -11.36
C ALA A 144 16.59 -24.31 -10.42
N GLN A 145 16.01 -24.53 -9.23
CA GLN A 145 16.48 -25.58 -8.31
C GLN A 145 16.20 -27.01 -8.81
N ILE A 146 15.16 -27.20 -9.62
CA ILE A 146 14.83 -28.50 -10.22
C ILE A 146 15.77 -28.78 -11.39
N GLU A 147 16.04 -27.80 -12.25
CA GLU A 147 16.92 -27.96 -13.42
C GLU A 147 18.40 -28.14 -13.06
N GLY A 148 18.83 -27.68 -11.88
CA GLY A 148 20.18 -27.85 -11.37
C GLY A 148 20.45 -29.21 -10.69
N ARG A 149 19.51 -30.17 -10.73
CA ARG A 149 19.64 -31.53 -10.17
C ARG A 149 19.71 -32.59 -11.26
#